data_AF-A0AAV5BPF9-F1
#
_entry.id   AF-A0AAV5BPF9-F1
#
_cell.length_a   1.000
_cell.length_b   1.000
_cell.length_c   1.000
_cell.angle_alpha   90.00
_cell.angle_beta   90.00
_cell.angle_gamma   90.00
#
_symmetry.space_group_name_H-M   'P 1'
#
loop_
_entity.id
_entity.type
_entity.pdbx_description
1 polymer ?
#
loop_
_entity_poly.entity_id
_entity_poly.type
_entity_poly.pdbx_seq_one_letter_code
_entity_poly.pdbx_strand_id
1 'polypeptide(L)'
;MTRRIRAVQCQNNGYINEAAWRVMEIRNNNLIHLRITLASRFGLDFLAVTNTIVCIRAGRFGVFSPLHIDLPIANNGIDLVLITHGTLVGNSLVYPDLDAPQ
;
A
#
# COMPACT_ATOMS: atom_id res chain seq x y z
N MET A 1 -1.85 11.20 -18.27
CA MET A 1 -1.76 12.06 -17.06
C MET A 1 -0.92 11.34 -16.03
N THR A 2 0.11 11.99 -15.49
CA THR A 2 0.90 11.49 -14.36
C THR A 2 0.19 11.86 -13.05
N ARG A 3 0.12 10.92 -12.10
CA ARG A 3 -0.49 11.14 -10.79
C ARG A 3 0.56 11.00 -9.71
N ARG A 4 0.56 11.91 -8.73
CA ARG A 4 1.54 11.93 -7.66
C ARG A 4 0.97 11.24 -6.43
N ILE A 5 1.62 10.16 -6.01
CA ILE A 5 1.26 9.39 -4.81
C ILE A 5 2.41 9.47 -3.80
N ARG A 6 2.10 9.24 -2.53
CA ARG A 6 3.10 9.11 -1.47
C ARG A 6 3.01 7.70 -0.93
N ALA A 7 4.13 7.02 -0.78
CA ALA A 7 4.16 5.67 -0.25
C ALA A 7 5.15 5.57 0.92
N VAL A 8 4.86 4.73 1.89
CA VAL A 8 5.75 4.46 3.01
C VAL A 8 5.67 2.98 3.38
N GLN A 9 6.81 2.40 3.77
CA GLN A 9 6.83 1.05 4.33
C GLN A 9 6.51 1.12 5.82
N CYS A 10 5.50 0.38 6.23
CA CYS A 10 5.17 0.15 7.61
C CYS A 10 6.14 -0.87 8.21
N GLN A 11 6.61 -0.62 9.43
CA GLN A 11 7.39 -1.60 10.18
C GLN A 11 6.49 -2.71 10.73
N ASN A 12 7.09 -3.83 11.13
CA ASN A 12 6.38 -5.02 11.59
C ASN A 12 5.49 -4.79 12.82
N ASN A 13 5.78 -3.75 13.61
CA ASN A 13 5.02 -3.32 14.78
C ASN A 13 3.87 -2.35 14.45
N GLY A 14 3.64 -2.02 13.18
CA GLY A 14 2.65 -1.02 12.78
C GLY A 14 3.13 0.42 12.79
N TYR A 15 4.39 0.64 13.16
CA TYR A 15 4.95 1.97 13.18
C TYR A 15 5.22 2.46 11.75
N ILE A 16 4.68 3.63 11.44
CA ILE A 16 4.93 4.34 10.20
C ILE A 16 5.83 5.52 10.51
N ASN A 17 7.01 5.55 9.92
CA ASN A 17 7.90 6.69 10.01
C ASN A 17 7.40 7.82 9.08
N GLU A 18 6.85 8.90 9.65
CA GLU A 18 6.36 10.05 8.88
C GLU A 18 7.47 10.85 8.18
N ALA A 19 8.75 10.59 8.46
CA ALA A 19 9.85 11.15 7.68
C ALA A 19 10.25 10.26 6.47
N ALA A 20 9.78 9.01 6.43
CA ALA A 20 10.14 8.04 5.40
C ALA A 20 9.18 8.00 4.21
N TRP A 21 8.21 8.92 4.13
CA TRP A 21 7.31 9.00 2.98
C TRP A 21 8.09 9.28 1.70
N ARG A 22 7.90 8.42 0.71
CA ARG A 22 8.47 8.53 -0.63
C ARG A 22 7.39 9.00 -1.59
N VAL A 23 7.59 10.16 -2.17
CA VAL A 23 6.70 10.67 -3.22
C VAL A 23 7.11 10.06 -4.55
N MET A 24 6.15 9.56 -5.31
CA MET A 24 6.39 9.00 -6.64
C MET A 24 5.25 9.32 -7.59
N GLU A 25 5.58 9.35 -8.88
CA GLU A 25 4.60 9.56 -9.93
C GLU A 25 4.26 8.24 -10.59
N ILE A 26 2.97 7.96 -10.68
CA ILE A 26 2.44 6.81 -11.39
C ILE A 26 1.72 7.29 -12.65
N ARG A 27 1.89 6.55 -13.73
CA ARG A 27 1.21 6.82 -15.02
C ARG A 27 -0.02 5.95 -15.23
N ASN A 28 -0.07 4.82 -14.54
CA ASN A 28 -1.14 3.83 -14.65
C ASN A 28 -1.84 3.64 -13.31
N ASN A 29 -3.13 3.36 -13.38
CA ASN A 29 -3.94 3.00 -12.20
C ASN A 29 -3.85 1.51 -11.86
N ASN A 30 -3.23 0.70 -12.74
CA ASN A 30 -3.10 -0.75 -12.58
C ASN A 30 -2.32 -1.10 -11.31
N LEU A 31 -2.97 -1.85 -10.42
CA LEU A 31 -2.43 -2.27 -9.14
C LEU A 31 -1.14 -3.10 -9.23
N ILE A 32 -1.01 -4.01 -10.21
CA ILE A 32 0.20 -4.83 -10.38
C ILE A 32 1.39 -3.94 -10.76
N HIS A 33 1.19 -3.04 -11.71
CA HIS A 33 2.23 -2.12 -12.14
C HIS A 33 2.64 -1.16 -11.01
N LEU A 34 1.66 -0.72 -10.20
CA LEU A 34 1.91 0.04 -8.98
C LEU A 34 2.77 -0.75 -8.00
N ARG A 35 2.41 -2.00 -7.70
CA ARG A 35 3.15 -2.85 -6.76
C ARG A 35 4.59 -3.11 -7.24
N ILE A 36 4.80 -3.36 -8.53
CA ILE A 36 6.15 -3.53 -9.11
C ILE A 36 6.96 -2.23 -8.97
N THR A 37 6.36 -1.09 -9.30
CA THR A 37 6.99 0.23 -9.17
C THR A 37 7.39 0.48 -7.71
N LEU A 38 6.49 0.17 -6.78
CA LEU A 38 6.75 0.31 -5.36
C LEU A 38 7.88 -0.61 -4.90
N ALA A 39 7.85 -1.89 -5.25
CA ALA A 39 8.90 -2.83 -4.88
C ALA A 39 10.26 -2.40 -5.42
N SER A 40 10.34 -1.98 -6.68
CA SER A 40 11.56 -1.42 -7.26
C SER A 40 12.06 -0.17 -6.49
N ARG A 41 11.14 0.70 -6.05
CA ARG A 41 11.48 1.91 -5.29
C ARG A 41 11.89 1.65 -3.85
N PHE A 42 11.36 0.59 -3.23
CA PHE A 42 11.69 0.16 -1.88
C PHE A 42 12.79 -0.92 -1.85
N GLY A 43 13.32 -1.32 -3.01
CA GLY A 43 14.34 -2.37 -3.11
C GLY A 43 13.84 -3.76 -2.69
N LEU A 44 12.54 -4.00 -2.81
CA LEU A 44 11.90 -5.27 -2.43
C LEU A 44 11.96 -6.26 -3.61
N ASP A 45 12.18 -7.54 -3.30
CA ASP A 45 12.15 -8.61 -4.29
C ASP A 45 10.78 -8.77 -4.96
N PHE A 46 10.76 -9.36 -6.15
CA PHE A 46 9.51 -9.62 -6.88
C PHE A 46 8.53 -10.49 -6.06
N LEU A 47 9.03 -11.44 -5.25
CA LEU A 47 8.20 -12.23 -4.32
C LEU A 47 7.64 -11.39 -3.17
N ALA A 48 8.32 -10.31 -2.79
CA ALA A 48 7.83 -9.38 -1.79
C ALA A 48 6.69 -8.51 -2.34
N VAL A 49 6.57 -8.32 -3.66
CA VAL A 49 5.43 -7.64 -4.33
C VAL A 49 4.10 -8.34 -3.99
N THR A 50 4.12 -9.69 -3.98
CA THR A 50 2.96 -10.52 -3.63
C THR A 50 2.73 -10.62 -2.14
N ASN A 51 3.81 -10.65 -1.34
CA ASN A 51 3.75 -10.65 0.12
C ASN A 51 3.60 -9.25 0.75
N THR A 52 3.37 -8.21 -0.05
CA THR A 52 3.16 -6.86 0.46
C THR A 52 1.74 -6.41 0.19
N ILE A 53 1.09 -6.02 1.27
CA ILE A 53 -0.24 -5.47 1.32
C ILE A 53 -0.11 -3.98 1.07
N VAL A 54 -0.76 -3.48 0.01
CA VAL A 54 -0.84 -2.05 -0.26
C VAL A 54 -2.13 -1.54 0.36
N CYS A 55 -2.01 -0.64 1.33
CA CYS A 55 -3.13 0.01 1.98
C CYS A 55 -3.18 1.49 1.62
N ILE A 56 -4.38 2.05 1.51
CA ILE A 56 -4.60 3.49 1.45
C ILE A 56 -4.79 4.00 2.87
N ARG A 57 -4.13 5.10 3.21
CA ARG A 57 -4.33 5.86 4.45
C ARG A 57 -5.08 7.15 4.11
N ALA A 58 -6.36 7.25 4.46
CA ALA A 58 -7.15 8.48 4.25
C ALA A 58 -6.87 9.52 5.34
N GLY A 59 -5.68 10.14 5.32
CA GLY A 59 -5.26 11.19 6.26
C GLY A 59 -4.48 10.68 7.49
N ARG A 60 -4.03 11.59 8.36
CA ARG A 60 -3.05 11.29 9.43
C ARG A 60 -3.55 10.32 10.52
N PHE A 61 -4.85 10.11 10.66
CA PHE A 61 -5.42 9.11 11.57
C PHE A 61 -6.45 8.23 10.86
N GLY A 62 -6.44 8.23 9.53
CA GLY A 62 -7.34 7.40 8.74
C GLY A 62 -7.03 5.92 8.93
N VAL A 63 -8.08 5.10 8.98
CA VAL A 63 -7.97 3.65 8.98
C VAL A 63 -7.27 3.21 7.69
N PHE A 64 -6.38 2.23 7.81
CA PHE A 64 -5.75 1.61 6.64
C PHE A 64 -6.79 0.76 5.91
N SER A 65 -7.10 1.13 4.67
CA SER A 65 -7.98 0.34 3.83
C SER A 65 -7.14 -0.42 2.81
N PRO A 66 -7.16 -1.76 2.79
CA PRO A 66 -6.41 -2.53 1.79
C PRO A 66 -6.92 -2.19 0.39
N LEU A 67 -5.99 -1.91 -0.52
CA LEU A 67 -6.30 -1.56 -1.88
C LEU A 67 -6.43 -2.83 -2.72
N HIS A 68 -7.67 -3.28 -2.91
CA HIS A 68 -8.01 -4.43 -3.76
C HIS A 68 -8.40 -4.02 -5.19
N ILE A 69 -8.73 -2.74 -5.38
CA ILE A 69 -9.17 -2.16 -6.65
C ILE A 69 -8.15 -1.15 -7.15
N ASP A 70 -8.21 -0.81 -8.44
CA ASP A 70 -7.38 0.26 -9.01
C ASP A 70 -7.63 1.59 -8.28
N LEU A 71 -6.58 2.42 -8.21
CA LEU A 71 -6.63 3.70 -7.48
C LEU A 71 -7.77 4.59 -7.99
N PRO A 72 -8.65 5.11 -7.12
CA PRO A 72 -9.73 6.00 -7.54
C PRO A 72 -9.14 7.18 -8.31
N ILE A 73 -9.77 7.61 -9.40
CA ILE A 73 -9.22 8.61 -10.36
C ILE A 73 -9.01 10.00 -9.73
N ALA A 74 -9.50 10.23 -8.51
CA ALA A 74 -9.36 11.49 -7.79
C ALA A 74 -7.90 11.96 -7.71
N ASN A 75 -7.67 13.23 -8.05
CA ASN A 75 -6.35 13.85 -8.10
C ASN A 75 -5.81 14.31 -6.74
N ASN A 76 -6.52 13.97 -5.64
CA ASN A 76 -6.03 14.23 -4.30
C ASN A 76 -4.86 13.27 -4.01
N GLY A 77 -3.77 13.80 -3.45
CA GLY A 77 -2.58 13.02 -3.12
C GLY A 77 -2.95 11.78 -2.32
N ILE A 78 -2.71 10.60 -2.90
CA ILE A 78 -3.03 9.33 -2.26
C ILE A 78 -1.83 8.89 -1.44
N ASP A 79 -2.09 8.59 -0.17
CA ASP A 79 -1.11 8.07 0.77
C ASP A 79 -1.24 6.55 0.83
N LEU A 80 -0.21 5.87 0.35
CA LEU A 80 -0.08 4.42 0.34
C LEU A 80 0.83 3.96 1.48
N VAL A 81 0.43 2.88 2.12
CA VAL A 81 1.20 2.23 3.17
C VAL A 81 1.44 0.81 2.73
N LEU A 82 2.71 0.42 2.66
CA LEU A 82 3.12 -0.94 2.35
C LEU A 82 3.27 -1.69 3.67
N ILE A 83 2.50 -2.76 3.82
CA ILE A 83 2.53 -3.61 5.01
C ILE A 83 2.96 -5.00 4.57
N THR A 84 3.97 -5.55 5.20
CA THR A 84 4.41 -6.91 4.90
C THR A 84 3.39 -7.91 5.46
N HIS A 85 3.00 -8.88 4.64
CA HIS A 85 2.12 -9.98 5.02
C HIS A 85 2.76 -10.82 6.14
N GLY A 86 1.97 -11.25 7.12
CA GLY A 86 2.46 -11.96 8.31
C GLY A 86 3.01 -11.06 9.42
N THR A 87 2.92 -9.74 9.29
CA THR A 87 3.17 -8.80 10.41
C THR A 87 1.92 -8.63 11.28
N LEU A 88 2.07 -8.20 12.53
CA LEU A 88 0.93 -7.97 13.43
C LEU A 88 -0.10 -7.02 12.82
N VAL A 89 0.34 -5.98 12.11
CA VAL A 89 -0.56 -5.07 11.41
C VAL A 89 -1.13 -5.70 10.14
N GLY A 90 -0.35 -6.47 9.40
CA GLY A 90 -0.86 -7.24 8.27
C GLY A 90 -2.00 -8.18 8.67
N ASN A 91 -1.88 -8.86 9.81
CA ASN A 91 -2.91 -9.75 10.36
C ASN A 91 -4.07 -8.99 10.99
N SER A 92 -3.83 -7.77 11.50
CA SER A 92 -4.88 -6.93 12.08
C SER A 92 -5.67 -6.16 11.02
N LEU A 93 -5.18 -6.08 9.79
CA LEU A 93 -6.00 -5.63 8.67
C LEU A 93 -7.08 -6.68 8.48
N VAL A 94 -8.32 -6.30 8.83
CA VAL A 94 -9.49 -7.11 8.55
C VAL A 94 -9.65 -7.16 7.03
N TYR A 95 -9.04 -8.18 6.45
CA TYR A 95 -9.42 -8.62 5.12
C TYR A 95 -10.88 -9.07 5.20
N PRO A 96 -11.73 -8.77 4.21
CA PRO A 96 -12.80 -9.70 3.92
C PRO A 96 -12.10 -11.03 3.65
N ASP A 97 -12.23 -11.94 4.60
CA ASP A 97 -11.64 -13.27 4.55
C ASP A 97 -12.13 -13.94 3.27
N LEU A 98 -11.22 -14.17 2.32
CA LEU A 98 -11.54 -14.79 1.03
C LEU A 98 -11.91 -16.28 1.22
N ASP A 99 -11.56 -16.84 2.38
CA ASP A 99 -11.89 -18.20 2.81
C ASP A 99 -13.01 -18.22 3.88
N ALA A 100 -13.72 -17.11 4.11
CA ALA A 100 -14.93 -17.16 4.93
C ALA A 100 -15.89 -18.20 4.35
N PRO A 101 -16.29 -19.25 5.11
CA PRO A 101 -17.21 -20.25 4.61
C PRO A 101 -18.52 -19.56 4.19
N GLN A 102 -18.90 -19.82 2.94
CA GLN A 102 -20.16 -19.37 2.33
C GLN A 102 -21.37 -19.96 3.05
#